data_AF-A0A6I1VLG8-F1
#
_entry.id   AF-A0A6I1VLG8-F1
#
_cell.length_a   1.000
_cell.length_b   1.000
_cell.length_c   1.000
_cell.angle_alpha   90.00
_cell.angle_beta   90.00
_cell.angle_gamma   90.00
#
_symmetry.space_group_name_H-M   'P 1'
#
loop_
_entity.id
_entity.type
_entity.pdbx_description
1 polymer ?
#
loop_
_entity_poly.entity_id
_entity_poly.type
_entity_poly.pdbx_seq_one_letter_code
_entity_poly.pdbx_strand_id
1 'polypeptide(L)' 'MHSIGNLATRELIAVEVAVTTQCSYCIADHAKRAVNAGASKQDVAEAIMVATALRAGGGITHGWQAMKSIAEIK' A
#
# COMPACT_ATOMS: atom_id res chain seq x y z
N MET A 1 24.67 -11.83 -5.08
CA MET A 1 23.34 -11.40 -4.61
C MET A 1 22.68 -10.61 -5.73
N HIS A 2 21.90 -11.29 -6.60
CA HIS A 2 21.26 -10.64 -7.73
C HIS A 2 19.97 -9.96 -7.23
N SER A 3 19.95 -8.64 -7.29
CA SER A 3 18.86 -7.80 -6.80
C SER A 3 17.66 -7.91 -7.74
N ILE A 4 16.55 -8.54 -7.33
CA ILE A 4 15.21 -8.39 -7.95
C ILE A 4 14.88 -6.89 -8.04
N GLY A 5 15.02 -6.25 -9.21
CA GLY A 5 14.73 -4.82 -9.43
C GLY A 5 15.77 -3.82 -8.89
N ASN A 6 15.66 -2.54 -9.30
CA ASN A 6 16.48 -1.44 -8.79
C ASN A 6 16.03 -0.99 -7.38
N LEU A 7 16.86 -0.22 -6.67
CA LEU A 7 16.57 0.21 -5.29
C LEU A 7 15.29 1.07 -5.20
N ALA A 8 15.10 2.03 -6.09
CA ALA A 8 13.90 2.88 -6.11
C ALA A 8 12.61 2.06 -6.24
N THR A 9 12.59 1.10 -7.15
CA THR A 9 11.45 0.18 -7.35
C THR A 9 11.13 -0.59 -6.08
N ARG A 10 12.14 -1.10 -5.36
CA ARG A 10 11.93 -1.85 -4.11
C ARG A 10 11.37 -0.99 -3.01
N GLU A 11 11.83 0.26 -2.90
CA GLU A 11 11.30 1.19 -1.91
C GLU A 11 9.88 1.63 -2.23
N LEU A 12 9.52 1.80 -3.50
CA LEU A 12 8.13 2.04 -3.90
C LEU A 12 7.21 0.87 -3.53
N ILE A 13 7.64 -0.37 -3.77
CA ILE A 13 6.91 -1.57 -3.30
C ILE A 13 6.77 -1.56 -1.77
N ALA A 14 7.83 -1.18 -1.05
CA ALA A 14 7.78 -1.08 0.40
C ALA A 14 6.80 0.02 0.87
N VAL A 15 6.70 1.14 0.16
CA VAL A 15 5.65 2.17 0.41
C VAL A 15 4.26 1.57 0.23
N GLU A 16 3.99 0.84 -0.84
CA GLU A 16 2.68 0.20 -1.07
C GLU A 16 2.31 -0.78 0.05
N VAL A 17 3.26 -1.62 0.47
CA VAL A 17 3.08 -2.56 1.58
C VAL A 17 2.85 -1.82 2.90
N ALA A 18 3.57 -0.73 3.15
CA ALA A 18 3.41 0.09 4.34
C ALA A 18 2.03 0.77 4.40
N VAL A 19 1.55 1.32 3.27
CA VAL A 19 0.19 1.90 3.15
C VAL A 19 -0.86 0.82 3.38
N THR A 20 -0.69 -0.33 2.72
CA THR A 20 -1.60 -1.46 2.86
C THR A 20 -1.65 -1.94 4.31
N THR A 21 -0.51 -2.10 4.99
CA THR A 21 -0.46 -2.56 6.39
C THR A 21 -0.76 -1.44 7.41
N GLN A 22 -0.89 -0.19 6.96
CA GLN A 22 -1.16 0.99 7.78
C GLN A 22 -0.07 1.29 8.82
N CYS A 23 1.19 0.96 8.51
CA CYS A 23 2.33 1.26 9.39
C CYS A 23 2.83 2.70 9.14
N SER A 24 2.45 3.65 10.00
CA SER A 24 2.81 5.07 9.85
C SER A 24 4.32 5.32 9.80
N TYR A 25 5.09 4.62 10.63
CA TYR A 25 6.56 4.70 10.63
C TYR A 25 7.15 4.18 9.32
N CYS A 26 6.65 3.05 8.83
CA CYS A 26 7.11 2.43 7.60
C CYS A 26 6.79 3.30 6.38
N ILE A 27 5.60 3.93 6.36
CA ILE A 27 5.21 4.86 5.29
C ILE A 27 6.21 6.01 5.21
N ALA A 28 6.51 6.65 6.34
CA ALA A 28 7.41 7.78 6.39
C ALA A 28 8.87 7.41 6.03
N ASP A 29 9.36 6.26 6.50
CA ASP A 29 10.72 5.80 6.23
C ASP A 29 10.91 5.41 4.76
N HIS A 30 10.06 4.51 4.25
CA HIS A 30 10.19 4.01 2.88
C HIS A 30 9.91 5.07 1.82
N ALA A 31 9.02 6.04 2.09
CA ALA A 31 8.82 7.16 1.17
C ALA A 31 10.09 8.02 1.02
N LYS A 32 10.80 8.31 2.12
CA LYS A 32 12.07 9.04 2.08
C LYS A 32 13.15 8.23 1.36
N ARG A 33 13.23 6.92 1.65
CA ARG A 33 14.20 6.01 1.01
C ARG A 33 13.96 5.88 -0.49
N ALA A 34 12.71 5.84 -0.94
CA ALA A 34 12.35 5.83 -2.36
C ALA A 34 12.86 7.08 -3.08
N VAL A 35 12.58 8.27 -2.54
CA VAL A 35 13.05 9.54 -3.13
C VAL A 35 14.58 9.61 -3.13
N ASN A 36 15.23 9.20 -2.04
CA ASN A 36 16.70 9.14 -1.96
C ASN A 36 17.32 8.13 -2.94
N ALA A 37 16.56 7.10 -3.33
CA ALA A 37 16.97 6.11 -4.33
C ALA A 37 16.69 6.56 -5.78
N GLY A 38 16.09 7.74 -5.98
CA GLY A 38 15.85 8.33 -7.29
C GLY A 38 14.39 8.30 -7.78
N ALA A 39 13.44 7.82 -6.97
CA ALA A 39 12.02 7.94 -7.30
C ALA A 39 11.55 9.40 -7.23
N SER A 40 10.63 9.78 -8.11
CA SER A 40 9.97 11.08 -8.04
C SER A 40 8.93 11.11 -6.92
N LYS A 41 8.53 12.32 -6.48
CA LYS A 41 7.40 12.46 -5.53
C LYS A 41 6.10 11.97 -6.16
N GLN A 42 5.97 12.08 -7.48
CA GLN A 42 4.85 11.58 -8.25
C GLN A 42 4.79 10.05 -8.22
N ASP A 43 5.93 9.36 -8.33
CA ASP A 43 6.00 7.89 -8.25
C ASP A 43 5.53 7.40 -6.87
N VAL A 44 5.94 8.10 -5.80
CA VAL A 44 5.49 7.81 -4.43
C VAL A 44 3.98 8.05 -4.29
N ALA A 45 3.47 9.14 -4.87
CA ALA A 45 2.04 9.44 -4.85
C ALA A 45 1.23 8.40 -5.62
N GLU A 46 1.70 7.96 -6.78
CA GLU A 46 1.08 6.87 -7.55
C GLU A 46 1.06 5.56 -6.77
N ALA A 47 2.18 5.16 -6.17
CA ALA A 47 2.25 3.97 -5.32
C ALA A 47 1.23 4.01 -4.17
N ILE A 48 1.12 5.17 -3.49
CA ILE A 48 0.13 5.37 -2.42
C ILE A 48 -1.30 5.24 -2.97
N MET A 49 -1.59 5.86 -4.11
CA MET A 49 -2.93 5.82 -4.73
C MET A 49 -3.32 4.40 -5.17
N VAL A 50 -2.40 3.65 -5.77
CA VAL A 50 -2.60 2.24 -6.16
C VAL A 50 -2.89 1.38 -4.93
N ALA A 51 -2.03 1.45 -3.89
CA ALA A 51 -2.24 0.70 -2.65
C ALA A 51 -3.58 1.05 -1.97
N THR A 52 -3.94 2.33 -1.96
CA THR A 52 -5.21 2.81 -1.38
C THR A 52 -6.41 2.27 -2.15
N ALA A 53 -6.40 2.30 -3.48
CA ALA A 53 -7.49 1.78 -4.31
C ALA A 53 -7.70 0.28 -4.06
N LEU A 54 -6.62 -0.50 -4.00
CA LEU A 54 -6.69 -1.94 -3.70
C LEU A 54 -7.23 -2.21 -2.29
N ARG A 55 -6.77 -1.43 -1.31
CA ARG A 55 -7.24 -1.54 0.08
C ARG A 55 -8.73 -1.22 0.23
N ALA A 56 -9.21 -0.19 -0.48
CA ALA A 56 -10.62 0.17 -0.50
C ALA A 56 -11.50 -0.96 -1.04
N GLY A 57 -11.08 -1.62 -2.13
CA GLY A 57 -11.78 -2.79 -2.68
C GLY A 57 -11.89 -3.96 -1.69
N GLY A 58 -10.81 -4.23 -0.94
CA GLY A 58 -10.82 -5.22 0.15
C GLY A 58 -11.79 -4.83 1.26
N GLY A 59 -11.78 -3.56 1.68
CA GLY A 59 -12.72 -3.04 2.68
C GLY A 59 -14.18 -3.19 2.26
N ILE A 60 -14.52 -2.90 1.00
CA ILE A 60 -15.87 -3.08 0.46
C ILE A 60 -16.27 -4.55 0.48
N THR A 61 -15.42 -5.45 -0.01
CA THR A 61 -15.74 -6.89 -0.09
C THR A 61 -15.96 -7.50 1.29
N HIS A 62 -15.06 -7.23 2.24
CA HIS A 62 -15.18 -7.74 3.60
C HIS A 62 -16.32 -7.06 4.37
N GLY A 63 -16.54 -5.77 4.15
CA GLY A 63 -17.69 -5.05 4.71
C GLY A 63 -19.01 -5.62 4.21
N TRP A 64 -19.12 -5.91 2.91
CA TRP A 64 -20.30 -6.57 2.35
C TRP A 64 -20.53 -7.95 2.96
N GLN A 65 -19.47 -8.75 3.14
CA GLN A 65 -19.57 -10.05 3.81
C GLN A 65 -20.10 -9.92 5.24
N ALA A 66 -19.57 -8.96 6.02
CA ALA A 66 -20.05 -8.69 7.37
C ALA A 66 -21.54 -8.26 7.39
N MET A 67 -21.93 -7.36 6.49
CA MET A 67 -23.32 -6.90 6.35
C MET A 67 -24.26 -8.06 5.99
N LYS A 68 -23.82 -8.96 5.09
CA LYS A 68 -24.58 -10.17 4.75
C LYS A 68 -24.78 -11.06 5.99
N SER A 69 -23.73 -11.31 6.75
CA SER A 69 -23.81 -12.16 7.95
C SER A 69 -24.77 -11.63 9.00
N ILE A 70 -24.83 -10.31 9.22
CA ILE A 70 -25.77 -9.73 10.20
C ILE A 70 -27.22 -9.69 9.70
N ALA A 71 -27.45 -9.63 8.38
CA ALA A 71 -28.79 -9.65 7.80
C ALA A 71 -29.49 -11.03 7.94
N GLU A 72 -28.73 -12.08 8.20
CA GLU A 72 -29.22 -13.46 8.41
C GLU A 72 -29.59 -13.76 9.87
N ILE A 73 -29.33 -12.83 10.80
CA ILE A 73 -29.69 -12.97 12.22
C ILE A 73 -31.20 -12.75 12.39
N LYS A 74 -31.90 -13.73 12.96
CA LYS A 74 -33.35 -13.68 13.26
C LYS A 74 -33.66 -12.87 14.51
#